data_AF-A0A1F9B1A9-F1
#
_entry.id   AF-A0A1F9B1A9-F1
#
_cell.length_a   1.000
_cell.length_b   1.000
_cell.length_c   1.000
_cell.angle_alpha   90.00
_cell.angle_beta   90.00
_cell.angle_gamma   90.00
#
_symmetry.space_group_name_H-M   'P 1'
#
loop_
_entity.id
_entity.type
_entity.pdbx_description
1 polymer ?
#
loop_
_entity_poly.entity_id
_entity_poly.type
_entity_poly.pdbx_seq_one_letter_code
_entity_poly.pdbx_strand_id
1 'polypeptide(L)'
;MMEILTVSQAGKYCKVSPKTIINWIDGGHIKAYKTVGGHRRIKKEDLDEFLKKNGMPLPEEPKGEEKKKILVVDDDKIIVETIVQSLEEDEYGYEMISASDGFEAGLQVNHFKPDLMILDIMMPDINGYEVCQKIKSNPETKDIKIIVLSAYLDDEAFKQ
;
A
#
# COMPACT_ATOMS: atom_id res chain seq x y z
N MET A 1 -17.48 17.02 3.69
CA MET A 1 -16.25 17.82 3.49
C MET A 1 -16.07 17.97 1.98
N MET A 2 -15.76 19.16 1.45
CA MET A 2 -15.67 19.35 -0.01
C MET A 2 -14.39 18.68 -0.54
N GLU A 3 -14.52 17.53 -1.19
CA GLU A 3 -13.39 16.78 -1.74
C GLU A 3 -12.99 17.36 -3.11
N ILE A 4 -11.73 17.79 -3.22
CA ILE A 4 -11.17 18.40 -4.42
C ILE A 4 -10.12 17.47 -5.03
N LEU A 5 -10.30 17.15 -6.31
CA LEU A 5 -9.42 16.27 -7.08
C LEU A 5 -8.53 17.06 -8.04
N THR A 6 -7.30 16.59 -8.21
CA THR A 6 -6.45 16.92 -9.34
C THR A 6 -6.92 16.21 -10.61
N VAL A 7 -6.43 16.63 -11.78
CA VAL A 7 -6.69 15.94 -13.06
C VAL A 7 -6.27 14.46 -12.99
N SER A 8 -5.10 14.16 -12.42
CA SER A 8 -4.61 12.80 -12.31
C SER A 8 -5.47 11.96 -11.37
N GLN A 9 -5.88 12.50 -10.22
CA GLN A 9 -6.78 11.81 -9.30
C GLN A 9 -8.16 11.55 -9.92
N ALA A 10 -8.73 12.54 -10.63
CA ALA A 10 -9.99 12.36 -11.36
C ALA A 10 -9.87 11.32 -12.48
N GLY A 11 -8.72 11.27 -13.17
CA GLY A 11 -8.42 10.26 -14.17
C GLY A 11 -8.38 8.85 -13.56
N LYS A 12 -7.66 8.68 -12.45
CA LYS A 12 -7.62 7.43 -11.69
C LYS A 12 -9.03 7.03 -11.22
N TYR A 13 -9.78 7.97 -10.64
CA TYR A 13 -11.15 7.75 -10.19
C TYR A 13 -12.04 7.21 -11.33
N CYS A 14 -12.10 7.90 -12.47
CA CYS A 14 -12.96 7.51 -13.59
C CYS A 14 -12.37 6.39 -14.48
N LYS A 15 -11.18 5.86 -14.15
CA LYS A 15 -10.40 4.92 -14.98
C LYS A 15 -10.15 5.42 -16.41
N VAL A 16 -9.78 6.70 -16.56
CA VAL A 16 -9.43 7.33 -17.84
C VAL A 16 -8.10 8.08 -17.75
N SER A 17 -7.51 8.38 -18.90
CA SER A 17 -6.27 9.16 -18.93
C SER A 17 -6.47 10.59 -18.40
N PRO A 18 -5.44 11.22 -17.80
CA PRO A 18 -5.48 12.64 -17.44
C PRO A 18 -5.83 13.54 -18.63
N LYS A 19 -5.43 13.16 -19.85
CA LYS A 19 -5.75 13.89 -21.08
C LYS A 19 -7.25 13.88 -21.38
N THR A 20 -7.93 12.77 -21.12
CA THR A 20 -9.39 12.66 -21.24
C THR A 20 -10.08 13.64 -20.30
N ILE A 21 -9.65 13.71 -19.04
CA ILE A 21 -10.17 14.67 -18.05
C ILE A 21 -9.96 16.11 -18.52
N ILE A 22 -8.76 16.44 -19.02
CA ILE A 22 -8.47 17.77 -19.55
C ILE A 22 -9.41 18.11 -20.72
N ASN A 23 -9.63 17.18 -21.64
CA ASN A 23 -10.53 17.40 -22.77
C ASN A 23 -11.99 17.62 -22.31
N TRP A 24 -12.47 16.92 -21.28
CA TRP A 24 -13.80 17.18 -20.72
C TRP A 24 -13.92 18.56 -20.07
N ILE A 25 -12.89 19.01 -19.37
CA ILE A 25 -12.86 20.35 -18.78
C ILE A 25 -12.79 21.43 -19.87
N ASP A 26 -11.86 21.29 -20.82
CA ASP A 26 -11.64 22.28 -21.87
C ASP A 26 -12.84 22.34 -22.85
N GLY A 27 -13.56 21.22 -23.00
CA GLY A 27 -14.85 21.16 -23.71
C GLY A 27 -16.04 21.71 -22.91
N GLY A 28 -15.84 22.16 -21.68
CA GLY A 28 -16.90 22.73 -20.83
C GLY A 28 -17.88 21.70 -20.26
N HIS A 29 -17.55 20.41 -20.31
CA HIS A 29 -18.42 19.34 -19.82
C HIS A 29 -18.35 19.16 -18.30
N ILE A 30 -17.22 19.52 -17.68
CA ILE A 30 -16.98 19.41 -16.23
C ILE A 30 -16.51 20.77 -15.71
N LYS A 31 -17.11 21.25 -14.61
CA LYS A 31 -16.66 22.46 -13.94
C LYS A 31 -15.30 22.23 -13.27
N ALA A 32 -14.36 23.12 -13.51
CA ALA A 32 -13.06 23.11 -12.85
C ALA A 32 -12.56 24.54 -12.68
N TYR A 33 -11.65 24.74 -11.74
CA TYR A 33 -10.90 25.98 -11.60
C TYR A 33 -9.40 25.71 -11.75
N LYS A 34 -8.63 26.75 -12.06
CA LYS A 34 -7.17 26.67 -12.10
C LYS A 34 -6.61 27.31 -10.84
N THR A 35 -5.57 26.71 -10.26
CA THR A 35 -4.76 27.36 -9.24
C THR A 35 -3.90 28.45 -9.87
N VAL A 36 -3.27 29.30 -9.04
CA VAL A 36 -2.31 30.32 -9.51
C VAL A 36 -1.17 29.74 -10.36
N GLY A 37 -0.78 28.49 -10.12
CA GLY A 37 0.22 27.75 -10.92
C GLY A 37 -0.34 27.09 -12.19
N GLY A 38 -1.60 27.36 -12.56
CA GLY A 38 -2.21 26.85 -13.79
C GLY A 38 -2.76 25.42 -13.73
N HIS A 39 -2.55 24.69 -12.64
CA HIS A 39 -3.08 23.33 -12.47
C HIS A 39 -4.60 23.35 -12.25
N ARG A 40 -5.33 22.45 -12.92
CA ARG A 40 -6.78 22.31 -12.77
C ARG A 40 -7.15 21.58 -11.48
N ARG A 41 -8.30 21.94 -10.91
CA ARG A 41 -8.93 21.34 -9.73
C ARG A 41 -10.42 21.13 -10.00
N ILE A 42 -10.92 19.96 -9.61
CA ILE A 42 -12.28 19.48 -9.91
C ILE A 42 -12.93 19.12 -8.60
N LYS A 43 -14.17 19.54 -8.34
CA LYS A 43 -14.93 19.03 -7.19
C LYS A 43 -15.39 17.61 -7.51
N LYS A 44 -15.25 16.68 -6.57
CA LYS A 44 -15.74 15.30 -6.76
C LYS A 44 -17.23 15.27 -7.10
N GLU A 45 -18.03 16.12 -6.47
CA GLU A 45 -19.47 16.28 -6.74
C GLU A 45 -19.77 16.63 -8.21
N ASP A 46 -19.06 17.62 -8.79
CA ASP A 46 -19.23 18.02 -10.19
C ASP A 46 -18.81 16.90 -11.15
N LEU A 47 -17.80 16.11 -10.79
CA LEU A 47 -17.34 14.95 -11.56
C LEU A 47 -18.37 13.80 -11.51
N ASP A 48 -18.90 13.49 -10.33
CA ASP A 48 -19.91 12.45 -10.13
C ASP A 48 -21.22 12.78 -10.88
N GLU A 49 -21.65 14.04 -10.85
CA GLU A 49 -22.79 14.51 -11.64
C GLU A 49 -22.56 14.33 -13.14
N PHE A 50 -21.36 14.66 -13.63
CA PHE A 50 -21.00 14.45 -15.03
C PHE A 50 -21.04 12.96 -15.41
N LEU A 51 -20.48 12.07 -14.59
CA LEU A 51 -20.49 10.62 -14.86
C LEU A 51 -21.92 10.07 -14.92
N LYS A 52 -22.75 10.39 -13.91
CA LYS A 52 -24.17 9.99 -13.87
C LYS A 52 -24.92 10.47 -15.11
N LYS A 53 -24.74 11.74 -15.48
CA LYS A 53 -25.43 12.34 -16.63
C LYS A 53 -25.09 11.67 -17.96
N ASN A 54 -23.86 11.17 -18.10
CA ASN A 54 -23.38 10.54 -19.32
C ASN A 54 -23.49 8.99 -19.29
N GLY A 55 -24.18 8.43 -18.29
CA GLY A 55 -24.35 6.97 -18.17
C GLY A 55 -23.04 6.23 -17.91
N MET A 56 -22.01 6.93 -17.43
CA MET A 56 -20.77 6.29 -17.02
C MET A 56 -20.96 5.68 -15.62
N PRO A 57 -20.44 4.47 -15.36
CA PRO A 57 -20.47 3.92 -14.03
C PRO A 57 -19.73 4.88 -13.10
N LEU A 58 -20.39 5.27 -12.01
CA LEU A 58 -19.66 5.87 -10.90
C LEU A 58 -18.65 4.83 -10.45
N PRO A 59 -17.36 5.20 -10.29
CA PRO A 59 -16.45 4.39 -9.53
C PRO A 59 -17.16 4.14 -8.22
N GLU A 60 -17.36 2.87 -7.84
CA GLU A 60 -17.59 2.61 -6.43
C GLU A 60 -16.48 3.37 -5.71
N GLU A 61 -16.80 4.23 -4.72
CA GLU A 61 -15.77 4.72 -3.81
C GLU A 61 -14.90 3.52 -3.52
N PRO A 62 -13.56 3.59 -3.67
CA PRO A 62 -12.73 2.42 -3.42
C PRO A 62 -13.21 1.89 -2.07
N LYS A 63 -13.94 0.77 -2.08
CA LYS A 63 -14.52 0.17 -0.89
C LYS A 63 -13.27 -0.23 -0.17
N GLY A 64 -12.82 0.63 0.76
CA GLY A 64 -11.40 0.81 1.06
C GLY A 64 -10.67 -0.48 0.80
N GLU A 65 -9.97 -0.59 -0.33
CA GLU A 65 -9.13 -1.77 -0.51
C GLU A 65 -8.26 -1.73 0.72
N GLU A 66 -8.49 -2.66 1.65
CA GLU A 66 -7.77 -2.68 2.91
C GLU A 66 -6.31 -2.68 2.50
N LYS A 67 -5.63 -1.56 2.81
CA LYS A 67 -4.25 -1.37 2.42
C LYS A 67 -3.53 -2.61 2.86
N LYS A 68 -2.85 -3.28 1.93
CA LYS A 68 -2.13 -4.50 2.28
C LYS A 68 -1.11 -4.13 3.35
N LYS A 69 -1.19 -4.87 4.46
CA LYS A 69 -0.44 -4.61 5.67
C LYS A 69 0.87 -5.37 5.61
N ILE A 70 1.99 -4.65 5.64
CA ILE A 70 3.32 -5.24 5.57
C ILE A 70 4.06 -4.98 6.88
N LEU A 71 4.56 -6.04 7.49
CA LEU A 71 5.48 -5.97 8.63
C LEU A 71 6.90 -6.27 8.14
N VAL A 72 7.82 -5.33 8.35
CA VAL A 72 9.25 -5.52 8.04
C VAL A 72 10.00 -5.82 9.34
N VAL A 73 10.76 -6.92 9.39
CA VAL A 73 11.47 -7.37 10.58
C VAL A 73 12.94 -7.57 10.25
N ASP A 74 13.79 -6.68 10.77
CA ASP A 74 15.23 -6.66 10.55
C ASP A 74 15.88 -5.79 11.64
N ASP A 75 17.04 -6.21 12.19
CA ASP A 75 17.76 -5.44 13.21
C ASP A 75 18.60 -4.31 12.62
N ASP A 76 18.91 -4.37 11.32
CA ASP A 76 19.59 -3.30 10.58
C ASP A 76 18.58 -2.26 10.07
N LYS A 77 18.59 -1.10 10.73
CA LYS A 77 17.75 0.05 10.38
C LYS A 77 17.93 0.50 8.93
N ILE A 78 19.11 0.37 8.34
CA ILE A 78 19.36 0.79 6.95
C ILE A 78 18.57 -0.11 6.00
N ILE A 79 18.51 -1.42 6.28
CA ILE A 79 17.75 -2.38 5.47
C ILE A 79 16.25 -2.08 5.61
N VAL A 80 15.75 -1.90 6.84
CA VAL A 80 14.36 -1.53 7.10
C VAL A 80 13.96 -0.27 6.33
N GLU A 81 14.73 0.82 6.46
CA GLU A 81 14.45 2.09 5.79
C GLU A 81 14.44 1.94 4.27
N THR A 82 15.39 1.18 3.71
CA THR A 82 15.48 0.93 2.27
C THR A 82 14.23 0.20 1.75
N ILE A 83 13.77 -0.83 2.47
CA ILE A 83 12.57 -1.60 2.11
C ILE A 83 11.33 -0.71 2.19
N VAL A 84 11.17 0.02 3.28
CA VAL A 84 10.02 0.91 3.49
C VAL A 84 9.95 1.97 2.39
N GLN A 85 11.04 2.67 2.11
CA GLN A 85 11.08 3.69 1.04
C GLN A 85 10.72 3.09 -0.32
N SER A 86 11.26 1.91 -0.65
CA SER A 86 10.98 1.24 -1.92
C SER A 86 9.50 0.87 -2.07
N LEU A 87 8.83 0.49 -0.98
CA LEU A 87 7.41 0.14 -0.98
C LEU A 87 6.48 1.36 -0.89
N GLU A 88 6.92 2.45 -0.29
CA GLU A 88 6.17 3.72 -0.25
C GLU A 88 6.08 4.39 -1.64
N GLU A 89 7.09 4.19 -2.49
CA GLU A 89 7.11 4.70 -3.87
C GLU A 89 6.14 3.96 -4.82
N ASP A 90 5.59 2.82 -4.38
CA ASP A 90 4.68 1.99 -5.19
C ASP A 90 3.25 2.55 -5.22
N GLU A 91 2.53 2.33 -6.33
CA GLU A 91 1.18 2.89 -6.55
C GLU A 91 0.08 2.22 -5.70
N TYR A 92 0.37 1.08 -5.05
CA TYR A 92 -0.60 0.28 -4.29
C TYR A 92 -0.86 0.78 -2.86
N GLY A 93 -0.04 1.71 -2.34
CA GLY A 93 -0.35 2.45 -1.10
C GLY A 93 -0.48 1.59 0.17
N TYR A 94 0.50 0.73 0.43
CA TYR A 94 0.57 -0.18 1.58
C TYR A 94 0.46 0.52 2.95
N GLU A 95 0.04 -0.23 3.97
CA GLU A 95 0.19 0.16 5.38
C GLU A 95 1.35 -0.62 5.96
N MET A 96 2.34 0.06 6.54
CA MET A 96 3.60 -0.57 6.91
C MET A 96 4.01 -0.19 8.32
N ILE A 97 4.54 -1.18 9.04
CA ILE A 97 5.25 -1.01 10.31
C ILE A 97 6.51 -1.87 10.28
N SER A 98 7.46 -1.56 11.16
CA SER A 98 8.68 -2.35 11.33
C SER A 98 8.82 -2.87 12.75
N ALA A 99 9.64 -3.90 12.91
CA ALA A 99 10.10 -4.43 14.18
C ALA A 99 11.62 -4.68 14.10
N SER A 100 12.34 -4.38 15.18
CA SER A 100 13.81 -4.57 15.23
C SER A 100 14.24 -5.84 15.98
N ASP A 101 13.30 -6.52 16.63
CA ASP A 101 13.57 -7.78 17.32
C ASP A 101 12.35 -8.74 17.26
N GLY A 102 12.51 -9.97 17.75
CA GLY A 102 11.53 -11.04 17.56
C GLY A 102 10.39 -10.98 18.54
N PHE A 103 10.61 -10.34 19.69
CA PHE A 103 9.57 -10.08 20.65
C PHE A 103 8.63 -9.01 20.09
N GLU A 104 9.17 -7.91 19.57
CA GLU A 104 8.42 -6.88 18.88
C GLU A 104 7.70 -7.46 17.65
N ALA A 105 8.38 -8.25 16.82
CA ALA A 105 7.76 -8.91 15.67
C ALA A 105 6.54 -9.75 16.07
N GLY A 106 6.66 -10.58 17.11
CA GLY A 106 5.57 -11.40 17.62
C GLY A 106 4.39 -10.58 18.16
N LEU A 107 4.67 -9.45 18.82
CA LEU A 107 3.63 -8.52 19.27
C LEU A 107 2.88 -7.90 18.08
N GLN A 108 3.63 -7.43 17.09
CA GLN A 108 3.08 -6.77 15.91
C GLN A 108 2.25 -7.71 15.04
N VAL A 109 2.66 -8.97 14.90
CA VAL A 109 1.86 -10.00 14.20
C VAL A 109 0.43 -10.07 14.72
N ASN A 110 0.25 -10.01 16.03
CA ASN A 110 -1.07 -10.15 16.65
C ASN A 110 -1.88 -8.86 16.65
N HIS A 111 -1.22 -7.71 16.84
CA HIS A 111 -1.87 -6.40 16.89
C HIS A 111 -2.14 -5.81 15.52
N PHE A 112 -1.14 -5.79 14.65
CA PHE A 112 -1.21 -5.20 13.32
C PHE A 112 -1.90 -6.12 12.31
N LYS A 113 -1.77 -7.44 12.50
CA LYS A 113 -2.30 -8.48 11.61
C LYS A 113 -1.85 -8.28 10.15
N PRO A 114 -0.54 -8.37 9.87
CA PRO A 114 -0.02 -8.13 8.54
C PRO A 114 -0.52 -9.18 7.54
N ASP A 115 -0.76 -8.77 6.29
CA ASP A 115 -0.96 -9.71 5.16
C ASP A 115 0.36 -10.36 4.74
N LEU A 116 1.47 -9.61 4.88
CA LEU A 116 2.82 -10.00 4.50
C LEU A 116 3.81 -9.62 5.59
N MET A 117 4.73 -10.52 5.90
CA MET A 117 5.92 -10.27 6.68
C MET A 117 7.16 -10.40 5.80
N ILE A 118 8.04 -9.42 5.87
CA ILE A 118 9.39 -9.49 5.34
C ILE A 118 10.30 -9.70 6.55
N LEU A 119 10.99 -10.83 6.62
CA LEU A 119 11.74 -11.26 7.80
C LEU A 119 13.19 -11.53 7.43
N ASP A 120 14.12 -10.84 8.09
CA ASP A 120 15.50 -11.31 8.13
C ASP A 120 15.62 -12.54 9.05
N ILE A 121 16.23 -13.60 8.55
CA ILE A 121 16.50 -14.81 9.33
C ILE A 121 17.81 -14.73 10.12
N MET A 122 18.66 -13.74 9.86
CA MET A 122 20.01 -13.62 10.43
C MET A 122 20.09 -12.65 11.62
N MET A 123 18.98 -12.42 12.33
CA MET A 123 18.97 -11.56 13.52
C MET A 123 19.58 -12.28 14.75
N PRO A 124 20.44 -11.61 15.54
CA PRO A 124 21.19 -12.23 16.63
C PRO A 124 20.32 -12.78 17.77
N ASP A 125 19.18 -12.14 18.03
CA ASP A 125 18.28 -12.47 19.15
C ASP A 125 17.07 -13.31 18.71
N ILE A 126 16.98 -13.68 17.44
CA ILE A 126 15.79 -14.34 16.86
C ILE A 126 16.21 -15.51 16.01
N ASN A 127 15.66 -16.67 16.33
CA ASN A 127 15.61 -17.75 15.36
C ASN A 127 14.45 -17.48 14.37
N GLY A 128 14.75 -16.86 13.23
CA GLY A 128 13.75 -16.48 12.22
C GLY A 128 12.91 -17.69 11.75
N TYR A 129 13.46 -18.89 11.80
CA TYR A 129 12.75 -20.13 11.51
C TYR A 129 11.70 -20.48 12.58
N GLU A 130 12.03 -20.35 13.87
CA GLU A 130 11.06 -20.54 14.95
C GLU A 130 9.92 -19.51 14.87
N VAL A 131 10.22 -18.27 14.48
CA VAL A 131 9.19 -17.23 14.25
C VAL A 131 8.25 -17.68 13.14
N CYS A 132 8.79 -18.13 12.00
CA CYS A 132 8.00 -18.68 10.90
C CYS A 132 7.13 -19.85 11.36
N GLN A 133 7.70 -20.82 12.09
CA GLN A 133 6.96 -21.97 12.60
C GLN A 133 5.83 -21.56 13.55
N LYS A 134 6.10 -20.66 14.51
CA LYS A 134 5.09 -20.16 15.46
C LYS A 134 3.93 -19.50 14.72
N ILE A 135 4.22 -18.62 13.76
CA ILE A 135 3.20 -17.95 12.92
C ILE A 135 2.39 -18.98 12.12
N LYS A 136 3.07 -19.94 11.47
CA LYS A 136 2.40 -20.94 10.63
C LYS A 136 1.62 -21.98 11.41
N SER A 137 1.98 -22.24 12.65
CA SER A 137 1.27 -23.18 13.54
C SER A 137 -0.01 -22.60 14.14
N ASN A 138 -0.15 -21.27 14.22
CA ASN A 138 -1.30 -20.62 14.82
C ASN A 138 -2.42 -20.40 13.77
N PRO A 139 -3.65 -20.92 13.98
CA PRO A 139 -4.77 -20.74 13.05
C PRO A 139 -5.12 -19.29 12.70
N GLU A 140 -4.84 -18.33 13.59
CA GLU A 140 -5.13 -16.91 13.36
C GLU A 140 -4.08 -16.19 12.50
N THR A 141 -2.84 -16.71 12.45
CA THR A 141 -1.71 -16.05 11.79
C THR A 141 -1.07 -16.90 10.68
N LYS A 142 -1.51 -18.15 10.49
CA LYS A 142 -0.98 -19.07 9.48
C LYS A 142 -1.05 -18.55 8.03
N ASP A 143 -2.03 -17.70 7.74
CA ASP A 143 -2.30 -17.22 6.38
C ASP A 143 -1.39 -16.06 5.97
N ILE A 144 -0.69 -15.44 6.94
CA ILE A 144 0.30 -14.38 6.71
C ILE A 144 1.36 -14.88 5.75
N LYS A 145 1.60 -14.16 4.64
CA LYS A 145 2.70 -14.49 3.72
C LYS A 145 4.02 -14.09 4.34
N ILE A 146 5.07 -14.88 4.13
CA ILE A 146 6.41 -14.59 4.66
C ILE A 146 7.39 -14.60 3.51
N ILE A 147 8.10 -13.48 3.33
CA ILE A 147 9.28 -13.39 2.48
C ILE A 147 10.48 -13.36 3.42
N VAL A 148 11.39 -14.29 3.23
CA VAL A 148 12.64 -14.32 3.98
C VAL A 148 13.70 -13.54 3.22
N LEU A 149 14.38 -12.66 3.94
CA LEU A 149 15.61 -12.01 3.49
C LEU A 149 16.80 -12.69 4.17
N SER A 150 17.86 -12.93 3.40
CA SER A 150 19.11 -13.47 3.90
C SER A 150 20.26 -12.97 3.06
N ALA A 151 21.41 -12.72 3.70
CA ALA A 151 22.66 -12.38 3.03
C ALA A 151 23.41 -13.62 2.49
N TYR A 152 22.96 -14.84 2.80
CA TYR A 152 23.58 -16.09 2.33
C TYR A 152 22.67 -16.79 1.31
N LEU A 153 23.27 -17.22 0.20
CA LEU A 153 22.61 -17.96 -0.89
C LEU A 153 22.53 -19.48 -0.63
N ASP A 154 22.89 -19.94 0.58
CA ASP A 154 23.01 -21.37 0.87
C ASP A 154 21.74 -21.93 1.51
N ASP A 155 21.05 -22.81 0.77
CA ASP A 155 19.83 -23.50 1.19
C ASP A 155 20.00 -24.32 2.48
N GLU A 156 21.24 -24.61 2.90
CA GLU A 156 21.51 -25.36 4.14
C GLU A 156 21.04 -24.66 5.40
N ALA A 157 20.99 -23.32 5.41
CA ALA A 157 20.44 -22.55 6.54
C ALA A 157 18.94 -22.84 6.78
N PHE A 158 18.22 -23.33 5.76
CA PHE A 158 16.79 -23.64 5.80
C PHE A 158 16.47 -25.12 6.03
N LYS A 159 17.48 -26.00 6.15
CA LYS A 159 17.30 -27.46 6.28
C LYS A 159 17.18 -27.98 7.72
N GLN A 160 17.05 -27.11 8.73
CA GLN A 160 16.89 -27.53 10.13
C GLN A 160 15.45 -27.89 10.51
#